data_AF-A0A3S0Z9X6-F1
#
_entry.id   AF-A0A3S0Z9X6-F1
#
_cell.length_a   1.000
_cell.length_b   1.000
_cell.length_c   1.000
_cell.angle_alpha   90.00
_cell.angle_beta   90.00
_cell.angle_gamma   90.00
#
_symmetry.space_group_name_H-M   'P 1'
#
loop_
_entity.id
_entity.type
_entity.pdbx_description
1 polymer ?
#
loop_
_entity_poly.entity_id
_entity_poly.type
_entity_poly.pdbx_seq_one_letter_code
_entity_poly.pdbx_strand_id
1 'polypeptide(L)'
;VPRYIRRKRFTYIFLFCALLLLLYIGQYLGFLDIFLGVQYENSERYTRFDNYRKSEPYRTGPGEKGMPIYLEGEEKELADSLKEKEAFNRIASDKIALDRSLKDVRDKRCLDIVYPKVLPKASVIIIFHNEAWSPLLRTAHSVVNRSPPQFLHEVILLDDFSDKDFLRTDLENYIIKTWPDGIVRLVRTKERSGLIRAKIAGAKAAEGEVLIFLDSHCEANAGWLEPLLNRIHEDRTAVLCPEIDLIDKDTLHYTGTGSFNVGGFWWSLHFSWRPIPLHESNRRKSETDPIRLEPLVSRIAEDRKSVLCPIIDAIDDNTLEYSGNGGYQIGGFSWSLHFTWQDGSPRPPHSSHYILPIRSPTMAGGLLAVDRKFFFEIGAYDPGMDVWGGENLELSFRTWMCGGKLEFIPCSRVGHIFRSSHPYTFPGNKDTHGINSMRLAEVWMDDYKRLFYAHRKDLLAQDYGDISERKLLRQRLQCKSFKWYLDNVYPEKFIPDEDVKAWGMIRNPASGICLDTLQKDEKSIFDMGMFSCQSGGSASQVISLSNKDQLRREEACLDASGGEGSHISLRPCSEAASMTWVHFKTNGTIVNKFTRKCLDVGEGKSGGYPVIKGCNGGDSQIWTIQHYINL
;
A
#
# COMPACT_ATOMS: atom_id res chain seq x y z
N VAL A 1 -25.35 7.18 81.32
CA VAL A 1 -24.02 6.95 80.67
C VAL A 1 -23.10 8.11 81.04
N PRO A 2 -21.91 7.88 81.64
CA PRO A 2 -21.10 8.93 82.26
C PRO A 2 -20.55 9.91 81.22
N ARG A 3 -20.45 11.20 81.57
CA ARG A 3 -19.85 12.30 80.76
C ARG A 3 -18.48 11.94 80.14
N TYR A 4 -17.76 10.99 80.73
CA TYR A 4 -16.47 10.47 80.26
C TYR A 4 -16.55 9.71 78.91
N ILE A 5 -17.64 8.98 78.64
CA ILE A 5 -17.82 8.20 77.40
C ILE A 5 -18.18 9.09 76.20
N ARG A 6 -18.89 10.21 76.44
CA ARG A 6 -19.22 11.21 75.40
C ARG A 6 -17.98 11.96 74.89
N ARG A 7 -17.02 12.29 75.77
CA ARG A 7 -15.77 12.95 75.38
C ARG A 7 -14.92 12.06 74.46
N LYS A 8 -14.72 10.79 74.81
CA LYS A 8 -13.97 9.84 73.98
C LYS A 8 -14.60 9.65 72.59
N ARG A 9 -15.93 9.50 72.50
CA ARG A 9 -16.64 9.40 71.20
C ARG A 9 -16.42 10.63 70.31
N PHE A 10 -16.48 11.84 70.87
CA PHE A 10 -16.21 13.07 70.12
C PHE A 10 -14.75 13.13 69.63
N THR A 11 -13.79 12.70 70.46
CA THR A 11 -12.38 12.63 70.06
C THR A 11 -12.14 11.63 68.94
N TYR A 12 -12.77 10.44 68.99
CA TYR A 12 -12.66 9.44 67.92
C TYR A 12 -13.33 9.89 66.62
N ILE A 13 -14.48 10.55 66.68
CA ILE A 13 -15.13 11.12 65.49
C ILE A 13 -14.26 12.24 64.88
N PHE A 14 -13.69 13.11 65.70
CA PHE A 14 -12.81 14.18 65.23
C PHE A 14 -11.53 13.63 64.59
N LEU A 15 -10.90 12.61 65.20
CA LEU A 15 -9.74 11.92 64.63
C LEU A 15 -10.08 11.21 63.32
N PHE A 16 -11.26 10.59 63.22
CA PHE A 16 -11.71 9.94 61.99
C PHE A 16 -12.00 10.94 60.87
N CYS A 17 -12.65 12.06 61.19
CA CYS A 17 -12.86 13.15 60.23
C CYS A 17 -11.52 13.79 59.80
N ALA A 18 -10.57 13.96 60.71
CA ALA A 18 -9.24 14.47 60.39
C ALA A 18 -8.46 13.49 59.48
N LEU A 19 -8.57 12.18 59.72
CA LEU A 19 -7.97 11.15 58.87
C LEU A 19 -8.56 11.17 57.45
N LEU A 20 -9.90 11.26 57.32
CA LEU A 20 -10.57 11.36 56.04
C LEU A 20 -10.20 12.65 55.29
N LEU A 21 -10.06 13.77 56.00
CA LEU A 21 -9.61 15.04 55.43
C LEU A 21 -8.17 14.93 54.92
N LEU A 22 -7.27 14.29 55.68
CA LEU A 22 -5.88 14.06 55.27
C LEU A 22 -5.79 13.13 54.05
N LEU A 23 -6.62 12.09 53.98
CA LEU A 23 -6.70 11.20 52.82
C LEU A 23 -7.22 11.95 51.58
N TYR A 24 -8.23 12.81 51.73
CA TYR A 24 -8.76 13.63 50.65
C TYR A 24 -7.74 14.67 50.16
N ILE A 25 -7.03 15.34 51.08
CA ILE A 25 -5.95 16.25 50.75
C ILE A 25 -4.81 15.52 50.05
N GLY A 26 -4.44 14.31 50.50
CA GLY A 26 -3.43 13.48 49.84
C GLY A 26 -3.82 13.07 48.42
N GLN A 27 -5.08 12.69 48.19
CA GLN A 27 -5.60 12.43 46.85
C GLN A 27 -5.62 13.68 45.97
N TYR A 28 -6.02 14.82 46.53
CA TYR A 28 -6.08 16.09 45.80
C TYR A 28 -4.68 16.60 45.42
N LEU A 29 -3.71 16.52 46.33
CA LEU A 29 -2.31 16.87 46.05
C LEU A 29 -1.69 15.92 45.01
N GLY A 30 -1.95 14.61 45.13
CA GLY A 30 -1.52 13.66 44.10
C GLY A 30 -2.14 13.93 42.73
N PHE A 31 -3.41 14.33 42.67
CA PHE A 31 -4.06 14.75 41.43
C PHE A 31 -3.44 16.05 40.87
N LEU A 32 -3.09 17.00 41.74
CA LEU A 32 -2.48 18.27 41.34
C LEU A 32 -1.07 18.05 40.75
N ASP A 33 -0.25 17.20 41.37
CA ASP A 33 1.09 16.85 40.88
C ASP A 33 1.03 16.14 39.52
N ILE A 34 0.08 15.22 39.33
CA ILE A 34 -0.16 14.57 38.02
C ILE A 34 -0.58 15.62 36.98
N PHE A 35 -1.50 16.52 37.32
CA PHE A 35 -1.98 17.55 36.41
C PHE A 35 -0.87 18.51 35.97
N LEU A 36 -0.04 18.97 36.93
CA LEU A 36 1.12 19.83 36.65
C LEU A 36 2.18 19.10 35.81
N GLY A 37 2.43 17.82 36.09
CA GLY A 37 3.34 16.98 35.29
C GLY A 37 2.89 16.85 33.84
N VAL A 38 1.61 16.51 33.60
CA VAL A 38 1.03 16.38 32.25
C VAL A 38 1.05 17.71 31.49
N GLN A 39 0.83 18.84 32.17
CA GLN A 39 0.89 20.15 31.54
C GLN A 39 2.32 20.55 31.16
N TYR A 40 3.30 20.21 32.00
CA TYR A 40 4.72 20.42 31.73
C TYR A 40 5.23 19.56 30.57
N GLU A 41 4.95 18.25 30.57
CA GLU A 41 5.31 17.32 29.48
C GLU A 41 4.74 17.77 28.13
N ASN A 42 3.47 18.17 28.11
CA ASN A 42 2.86 18.72 26.90
C ASN A 42 3.61 19.98 26.43
N SER A 43 3.95 20.90 27.34
CA SER A 43 4.72 22.10 27.00
C SER A 43 6.09 21.79 26.37
N GLU A 44 6.80 20.75 26.84
CA GLU A 44 8.07 20.32 26.27
C GLU A 44 7.90 19.77 24.85
N ARG A 45 6.88 18.92 24.62
CA ARG A 45 6.56 18.36 23.30
C ARG A 45 6.27 19.47 22.28
N TYR A 46 5.46 20.46 22.65
CA TYR A 46 5.17 21.63 21.80
C TYR A 46 6.42 22.44 21.49
N THR A 47 7.25 22.69 22.50
CA THR A 47 8.50 23.45 22.33
C THR A 47 9.46 22.74 21.37
N ARG A 48 9.66 21.42 21.54
CA ARG A 48 10.50 20.60 20.66
C ARG A 48 10.00 20.63 19.22
N PHE A 49 8.70 20.40 19.01
CA PHE A 49 8.08 20.42 17.68
C PHE A 49 8.21 21.79 17.00
N ASP A 50 7.90 22.88 17.69
CA ASP A 50 7.99 24.23 17.13
C ASP A 50 9.43 24.65 16.83
N ASN A 51 10.39 24.28 17.68
CA ASN A 51 11.80 24.54 17.45
C ASN A 51 12.30 23.82 16.19
N TYR A 52 11.96 22.53 16.05
CA TYR A 52 12.35 21.77 14.86
C TYR A 52 11.76 22.39 13.59
N ARG A 53 10.44 22.62 13.56
CA ARG A 53 9.73 23.22 12.42
C ARG A 53 10.32 24.55 11.96
N LYS A 54 10.74 25.41 12.91
CA LYS A 54 11.38 26.70 12.59
C LYS A 54 12.80 26.52 12.03
N SER A 55 13.54 25.53 12.53
CA SER A 55 14.94 25.30 12.15
C SER A 55 15.10 24.50 10.84
N GLU A 56 14.16 23.60 10.56
CA GLU A 56 14.24 22.62 9.46
C GLU A 56 14.61 23.23 8.10
N PRO A 57 13.97 24.33 7.63
CA PRO A 57 14.29 24.91 6.32
C PRO A 57 15.71 25.45 6.18
N TYR A 58 16.35 25.79 7.30
CA TYR A 58 17.65 26.45 7.37
C TYR A 58 18.81 25.48 7.67
N ARG A 59 18.52 24.20 7.85
CA ARG A 59 19.55 23.19 8.11
C ARG A 59 20.47 23.02 6.90
N THR A 60 21.75 22.79 7.19
CA THR A 60 22.81 22.60 6.20
C THR A 60 23.71 21.46 6.65
N GLY A 61 24.17 20.64 5.70
CA GLY A 61 25.00 19.48 6.00
C GLY A 61 24.77 18.35 5.01
N PRO A 62 25.45 17.21 5.19
CA PRO A 62 25.29 16.05 4.32
C PRO A 62 23.86 15.49 4.37
N GLY A 63 23.25 15.29 3.19
CA GLY A 63 21.91 14.72 3.06
C GLY A 63 20.74 15.60 3.50
N GLU A 64 21.00 16.84 3.95
CA GLU A 64 19.96 17.82 4.28
C GLU A 64 19.13 18.16 3.04
N LYS A 65 17.85 18.50 3.25
CA LYS A 65 16.81 18.67 2.22
C LYS A 65 16.58 17.41 1.38
N GLY A 66 17.00 16.26 1.90
CA GLY A 66 16.93 14.98 1.23
C GLY A 66 17.92 14.80 0.08
N MET A 67 18.93 15.67 -0.07
CA MET A 67 19.90 15.62 -1.18
C MET A 67 20.77 14.33 -1.16
N PRO A 68 21.26 13.85 -2.32
CA PRO A 68 22.16 12.70 -2.37
C PRO A 68 23.48 12.99 -1.64
N ILE A 69 24.05 11.96 -1.01
CA ILE A 69 25.45 11.95 -0.59
C ILE A 69 26.25 10.99 -1.48
N TYR A 70 27.42 11.45 -1.92
CA TYR A 70 28.37 10.64 -2.68
C TYR A 70 29.63 10.45 -1.83
N LEU A 71 30.02 9.19 -1.62
CA LEU A 71 31.23 8.83 -0.90
C LEU A 71 32.39 8.62 -1.89
N GLU A 72 33.60 8.97 -1.48
CA GLU A 72 34.82 8.86 -2.29
C GLU A 72 35.95 8.16 -1.52
N GLY A 73 36.92 7.60 -2.25
CA GLY A 73 38.11 6.96 -1.67
C GLY A 73 37.80 5.75 -0.78
N GLU A 74 38.57 5.60 0.31
CA GLU A 74 38.48 4.48 1.27
C GLU A 74 37.07 4.34 1.89
N GLU A 75 36.34 5.46 2.08
CA GLU A 75 34.99 5.42 2.63
C GLU A 75 34.00 4.73 1.71
N LYS A 76 34.18 4.89 0.40
CA LYS A 76 33.36 4.22 -0.60
C LYS A 76 33.64 2.71 -0.59
N GLU A 77 34.90 2.32 -0.52
CA GLU A 77 35.29 0.89 -0.46
C GLU A 77 34.71 0.22 0.80
N LEU A 78 34.78 0.89 1.94
CA LEU A 78 34.14 0.41 3.17
C LEU A 78 32.62 0.32 3.02
N ALA A 79 31.98 1.34 2.44
CA ALA A 79 30.54 1.36 2.20
C ALA A 79 30.10 0.20 1.30
N ASP A 80 30.80 -0.04 0.19
CA ASP A 80 30.50 -1.11 -0.75
C ASP A 80 30.66 -2.50 -0.09
N SER A 81 31.68 -2.69 0.76
CA SER A 81 31.86 -3.94 1.53
C SER A 81 30.75 -4.21 2.56
N LEU A 82 30.19 -3.17 3.17
CA LEU A 82 29.12 -3.29 4.17
C LEU A 82 27.74 -3.41 3.53
N LYS A 83 27.57 -2.84 2.34
CA LYS A 83 26.32 -2.87 1.58
C LYS A 83 25.89 -4.30 1.23
N GLU A 84 26.82 -5.23 1.02
CA GLU A 84 26.49 -6.65 0.80
C GLU A 84 25.79 -7.29 2.01
N LYS A 85 26.09 -6.82 3.23
CA LYS A 85 25.53 -7.37 4.47
C LYS A 85 24.24 -6.67 4.89
N GLU A 86 24.22 -5.34 4.83
CA GLU A 86 23.09 -4.53 5.34
C GLU A 86 22.06 -4.19 4.24
N ALA A 87 22.39 -4.48 2.97
CA ALA A 87 21.58 -4.23 1.77
C ALA A 87 21.27 -2.75 1.43
N PHE A 88 21.94 -1.81 2.12
CA PHE A 88 21.97 -0.38 1.81
C PHE A 88 23.29 0.27 2.30
N ASN A 89 23.56 1.51 1.90
CA ASN A 89 24.77 2.24 2.25
C ASN A 89 24.72 2.79 3.69
N ARG A 90 25.17 1.97 4.65
CA ARG A 90 25.22 2.34 6.07
C ARG A 90 26.15 3.52 6.35
N ILE A 91 27.31 3.60 5.70
CA ILE A 91 28.29 4.68 5.94
C ILE A 91 27.71 6.03 5.54
N ALA A 92 27.04 6.10 4.39
CA ALA A 92 26.31 7.28 3.97
C ALA A 92 25.22 7.65 4.99
N SER A 93 24.46 6.67 5.47
CA SER A 93 23.44 6.91 6.50
C SER A 93 24.06 7.44 7.79
N ASP A 94 25.17 6.90 8.29
CA ASP A 94 25.79 7.34 9.53
C ASP A 94 26.33 8.79 9.47
N LYS A 95 26.63 9.29 8.27
CA LYS A 95 27.03 10.70 8.05
C LYS A 95 25.86 11.69 7.99
N ILE A 96 24.64 11.19 7.78
CA ILE A 96 23.44 12.02 7.67
C ILE A 96 22.83 12.20 9.06
N ALA A 97 22.52 13.44 9.40
CA ALA A 97 21.87 13.78 10.67
C ALA A 97 20.61 12.93 10.91
N LEU A 98 20.40 12.50 12.16
CA LEU A 98 19.19 11.73 12.54
C LEU A 98 17.92 12.57 12.42
N ASP A 99 18.06 13.89 12.47
CA ASP A 99 17.01 14.88 12.37
C ASP A 99 17.15 15.72 11.07
N ARG A 100 17.73 15.14 10.01
CA ARG A 100 17.90 15.84 8.72
C ARG A 100 16.58 16.41 8.19
N SER A 101 16.65 17.58 7.57
CA SER A 101 15.56 18.22 6.84
C SER A 101 15.23 17.47 5.56
N LEU A 102 13.96 17.52 5.17
CA LEU A 102 13.47 16.99 3.90
C LEU A 102 12.81 18.11 3.08
N LYS A 103 12.86 17.96 1.76
CA LYS A 103 12.04 18.79 0.87
C LYS A 103 10.60 18.30 0.94
N ASP A 104 9.66 19.24 1.02
CA ASP A 104 8.25 18.93 0.82
C ASP A 104 8.02 18.58 -0.67
N VAL A 105 7.71 17.32 -0.93
CA VAL A 105 7.46 16.79 -2.28
C VAL A 105 5.97 16.56 -2.54
N ARG A 106 5.09 17.01 -1.63
CA ARG A 106 3.64 16.93 -1.82
C ARG A 106 3.21 17.85 -2.96
N ASP A 107 2.05 17.54 -3.53
CA ASP A 107 1.36 18.49 -4.41
C ASP A 107 1.03 19.76 -3.62
N LYS A 108 1.23 20.93 -4.24
CA LYS A 108 1.03 22.23 -3.56
C LYS A 108 -0.38 22.36 -2.98
N ARG A 109 -1.39 21.75 -3.63
CA ARG A 109 -2.77 21.76 -3.16
C ARG A 109 -2.97 21.02 -1.84
N CYS A 110 -2.08 20.09 -1.48
CA CYS A 110 -2.11 19.46 -0.15
C CYS A 110 -1.85 20.45 0.98
N LEU A 111 -1.16 21.56 0.70
CA LEU A 111 -0.85 22.62 1.68
C LEU A 111 -2.07 23.48 1.99
N ASP A 112 -3.02 23.55 1.05
CA ASP A 112 -4.22 24.36 1.16
C ASP A 112 -5.34 23.62 1.92
N ILE A 113 -5.15 22.33 2.23
CA ILE A 113 -6.12 21.53 2.97
C ILE A 113 -6.12 21.96 4.44
N VAL A 114 -7.29 22.37 4.93
CA VAL A 114 -7.53 22.69 6.34
C VAL A 114 -8.16 21.48 7.03
N TYR A 115 -7.44 20.90 7.99
CA TYR A 115 -7.92 19.79 8.79
C TYR A 115 -8.65 20.28 10.06
N PRO A 116 -9.61 19.49 10.58
CA PRO A 116 -10.22 19.75 11.88
C PRO A 116 -9.17 19.85 13.00
N LYS A 117 -9.43 20.72 13.98
CA LYS A 117 -8.52 20.89 15.14
C LYS A 117 -8.54 19.69 16.09
N VAL A 118 -9.62 18.92 16.08
CA VAL A 118 -9.83 17.74 16.92
C VAL A 118 -9.79 16.52 16.00
N LEU A 119 -8.74 15.73 16.13
CA LEU A 119 -8.50 14.49 15.40
C LEU A 119 -8.12 13.39 16.41
N PRO A 120 -8.33 12.11 16.09
CA PRO A 120 -7.95 11.01 16.97
C PRO A 120 -6.44 10.96 17.18
N LYS A 121 -6.01 10.51 18.36
CA LYS A 121 -4.57 10.40 18.65
C LYS A 121 -3.97 9.11 18.11
N ALA A 122 -2.74 9.18 17.59
CA ALA A 122 -2.06 8.06 16.95
C ALA A 122 -0.92 7.49 17.81
N SER A 123 -0.83 6.16 17.88
CA SER A 123 0.37 5.44 18.30
C SER A 123 1.12 4.97 17.06
N VAL A 124 2.36 5.44 16.88
CA VAL A 124 3.21 5.01 15.77
C VAL A 124 4.07 3.84 16.22
N ILE A 125 3.98 2.70 15.54
CA ILE A 125 4.65 1.45 15.86
C ILE A 125 5.73 1.20 14.82
N ILE A 126 6.99 1.18 15.26
CA ILE A 126 8.18 0.92 14.45
C ILE A 126 8.78 -0.40 14.91
N ILE A 127 8.66 -1.43 14.09
CA ILE A 127 9.18 -2.76 14.39
C ILE A 127 10.57 -2.89 13.79
N PHE A 128 11.51 -3.44 14.55
CA PHE A 128 12.86 -3.69 14.08
C PHE A 128 13.41 -5.02 14.58
N HIS A 129 14.28 -5.62 13.77
CA HIS A 129 15.10 -6.77 14.13
C HIS A 129 16.47 -6.57 13.50
N ASN A 130 17.51 -6.47 14.32
CA ASN A 130 18.90 -6.27 13.88
C ASN A 130 19.11 -5.08 12.92
N GLU A 131 18.28 -4.04 13.04
CA GLU A 131 18.38 -2.84 12.21
C GLU A 131 19.64 -2.02 12.52
N ALA A 132 20.13 -1.26 11.53
CA ALA A 132 21.22 -0.32 11.75
C ALA A 132 20.77 0.87 12.63
N TRP A 133 21.69 1.38 13.44
CA TRP A 133 21.42 2.46 14.40
C TRP A 133 20.87 3.74 13.76
N SER A 134 21.51 4.23 12.69
CA SER A 134 21.14 5.50 12.07
C SER A 134 19.76 5.50 11.40
N PRO A 135 19.34 4.53 10.55
CA PRO A 135 17.99 4.56 9.99
C PRO A 135 16.90 4.35 11.05
N LEU A 136 17.12 3.48 12.05
CA LEU A 136 16.15 3.25 13.13
C LEU A 136 15.82 4.55 13.87
N LEU A 137 16.86 5.23 14.34
CA LEU A 137 16.68 6.47 15.08
C LEU A 137 16.24 7.62 14.19
N ARG A 138 16.70 7.70 12.93
CA ARG A 138 16.20 8.71 11.98
C ARG A 138 14.70 8.55 11.73
N THR A 139 14.20 7.31 11.68
CA THR A 139 12.76 7.05 11.59
C THR A 139 12.03 7.63 12.80
N ALA A 140 12.48 7.29 14.03
CA ALA A 140 11.88 7.79 15.26
C ALA A 140 11.92 9.33 15.37
N HIS A 141 13.07 9.94 15.06
CA HIS A 141 13.23 11.41 15.00
C HIS A 141 12.29 12.03 13.98
N SER A 142 12.20 11.48 12.77
CA SER A 142 11.33 12.01 11.71
C SER A 142 9.86 12.04 12.14
N VAL A 143 9.40 10.99 12.83
CA VAL A 143 8.03 10.89 13.36
C VAL A 143 7.80 11.93 14.45
N VAL A 144 8.67 11.98 15.48
CA VAL A 144 8.50 12.91 16.61
C VAL A 144 8.58 14.36 16.16
N ASN A 145 9.48 14.67 15.23
CA ASN A 145 9.76 16.05 14.82
C ASN A 145 8.74 16.62 13.82
N ARG A 146 8.03 15.76 13.06
CA ARG A 146 7.07 16.18 12.01
C ARG A 146 5.62 15.81 12.31
N SER A 147 5.34 15.29 13.50
CA SER A 147 3.98 14.99 13.94
C SER A 147 3.53 16.01 14.99
N PRO A 148 2.38 16.69 14.80
CA PRO A 148 1.90 17.64 15.78
C PRO A 148 1.65 16.99 17.17
N PRO A 149 2.11 17.58 18.28
CA PRO A 149 2.01 16.99 19.62
C PRO A 149 0.59 16.67 20.09
N GLN A 150 -0.42 17.42 19.63
CA GLN A 150 -1.82 17.14 19.92
C GLN A 150 -2.32 15.80 19.35
N PHE A 151 -1.68 15.32 18.27
CA PHE A 151 -2.12 14.15 17.51
C PHE A 151 -1.22 12.93 17.74
N LEU A 152 0.05 13.12 18.07
CA LEU A 152 0.96 12.02 18.39
C LEU A 152 0.83 11.61 19.86
N HIS A 153 0.29 10.41 20.10
CA HIS A 153 0.18 9.86 21.45
C HIS A 153 1.52 9.33 21.97
N GLU A 154 2.14 8.45 21.18
CA GLU A 154 3.40 7.78 21.49
C GLU A 154 4.04 7.21 20.21
N VAL A 155 5.34 6.92 20.28
CA VAL A 155 6.10 6.14 19.30
C VAL A 155 6.62 4.89 20.00
N ILE A 156 6.22 3.72 19.54
CA ILE A 156 6.65 2.43 20.06
C ILE A 156 7.74 1.89 19.16
N LEU A 157 8.96 1.80 19.68
CA LEU A 157 10.03 1.01 19.09
C LEU A 157 9.86 -0.42 19.59
N LEU A 158 9.49 -1.35 18.70
CA LEU A 158 9.30 -2.75 19.03
C LEU A 158 10.46 -3.58 18.51
N ASP A 159 11.28 -4.06 19.44
CA ASP A 159 12.39 -4.97 19.18
C ASP A 159 11.87 -6.42 19.06
N ASP A 160 11.90 -6.98 17.86
CA ASP A 160 11.60 -8.39 17.60
C ASP A 160 12.84 -9.26 17.80
N PHE A 161 13.33 -9.30 19.05
CA PHE A 161 14.43 -10.15 19.50
C PHE A 161 15.74 -9.94 18.72
N SER A 162 16.27 -8.71 18.75
CA SER A 162 17.56 -8.37 18.13
C SER A 162 18.77 -8.90 18.92
N ASP A 163 19.82 -9.25 18.19
CA ASP A 163 21.06 -9.81 18.72
C ASP A 163 22.18 -8.77 18.83
N LYS A 164 22.11 -7.67 18.06
CA LYS A 164 23.14 -6.62 18.03
C LYS A 164 23.21 -5.88 19.38
N ASP A 165 24.39 -5.84 20.01
CA ASP A 165 24.57 -5.28 21.37
C ASP A 165 24.11 -3.82 21.51
N PHE A 166 24.37 -2.99 20.51
CA PHE A 166 23.96 -1.58 20.52
C PHE A 166 22.43 -1.38 20.54
N LEU A 167 21.64 -2.40 20.19
CA LEU A 167 20.17 -2.33 20.27
C LEU A 167 19.63 -2.68 21.67
N ARG A 168 20.53 -3.01 22.62
CA ARG A 168 20.18 -3.35 24.00
C ARG A 168 20.21 -2.10 24.88
N THR A 169 21.15 -2.04 25.82
CA THR A 169 21.26 -0.98 26.82
C THR A 169 21.56 0.39 26.20
N ASP A 170 22.34 0.44 25.11
CA ASP A 170 22.70 1.70 24.46
C ASP A 170 21.47 2.40 23.86
N LEU A 171 20.59 1.62 23.22
CA LEU A 171 19.33 2.13 22.68
C LEU A 171 18.39 2.65 23.79
N GLU A 172 18.27 1.90 24.89
CA GLU A 172 17.47 2.32 26.05
C GLU A 172 17.97 3.65 26.63
N ASN A 173 19.28 3.76 26.85
CA ASN A 173 19.91 4.98 27.34
C ASN A 173 19.73 6.16 26.38
N TYR A 174 19.84 5.91 25.06
CA TYR A 174 19.62 6.94 24.05
C TYR A 174 18.17 7.46 24.08
N ILE A 175 17.18 6.56 24.19
CA ILE A 175 15.76 6.94 24.24
C ILE A 175 15.48 7.80 25.48
N ILE A 176 15.91 7.35 26.66
CA ILE A 176 15.70 8.07 27.92
C ILE A 176 16.33 9.46 27.88
N LYS A 177 17.53 9.58 27.30
CA LYS A 177 18.24 10.84 27.19
C LYS A 177 17.60 11.80 26.17
N THR A 178 17.09 11.27 25.06
CA THR A 178 16.60 12.07 23.93
C THR A 178 15.14 12.49 24.11
N TRP A 179 14.33 11.61 24.70
CA TRP A 179 12.89 11.79 24.90
C TRP A 179 12.50 11.51 26.35
N PRO A 180 12.95 12.35 27.30
CA PRO A 180 12.67 12.16 28.73
C PRO A 180 11.18 12.26 29.07
N ASP A 181 10.39 12.91 28.21
CA ASP A 181 8.92 13.01 28.28
C ASP A 181 8.18 11.73 27.88
N GLY A 182 8.91 10.63 27.62
CA GLY A 182 8.34 9.31 27.34
C GLY A 182 7.56 9.21 26.02
N ILE A 183 7.68 10.18 25.11
CA ILE A 183 6.99 10.12 23.81
C ILE A 183 7.45 8.91 22.99
N VAL A 184 8.72 8.49 23.14
CA VAL A 184 9.25 7.28 22.53
C VAL A 184 9.42 6.21 23.61
N ARG A 185 8.85 5.02 23.38
CA ARG A 185 8.90 3.88 24.30
C ARG A 185 9.45 2.65 23.60
N LEU A 186 10.32 1.92 24.30
CA LEU A 186 10.86 0.66 23.82
C LEU A 186 10.03 -0.53 24.35
N VAL A 187 9.67 -1.45 23.47
CA VAL A 187 8.98 -2.71 23.78
C VAL A 187 9.82 -3.84 23.20
N ARG A 188 10.04 -4.91 23.97
CA ARG A 188 10.83 -6.07 23.51
C ARG A 188 9.99 -7.34 23.53
N THR A 189 10.10 -8.14 22.47
CA THR A 189 9.55 -9.50 22.46
C THR A 189 10.49 -10.45 23.22
N LYS A 190 9.93 -11.55 23.76
CA LYS A 190 10.71 -12.57 24.50
C LYS A 190 11.40 -13.57 23.58
N GLU A 191 10.92 -13.68 22.35
CA GLU A 191 11.40 -14.60 21.32
C GLU A 191 11.18 -13.96 19.95
N ARG A 192 11.97 -14.40 18.95
CA ARG A 192 11.84 -13.93 17.58
C ARG A 192 10.51 -14.40 17.00
N SER A 193 9.57 -13.47 16.89
CA SER A 193 8.18 -13.73 16.55
C SER A 193 7.88 -13.52 15.07
N GLY A 194 8.72 -12.77 14.37
CA GLY A 194 8.51 -12.37 12.98
C GLY A 194 7.68 -11.09 12.86
N LEU A 195 7.78 -10.42 11.70
CA LEU A 195 7.15 -9.11 11.44
C LEU A 195 5.64 -9.13 11.75
N ILE A 196 4.95 -10.20 11.36
CA ILE A 196 3.49 -10.31 11.47
C ILE A 196 3.04 -10.35 12.93
N ARG A 197 3.66 -11.22 13.74
CA ARG A 197 3.33 -11.32 15.17
C ARG A 197 3.85 -10.11 15.95
N ALA A 198 4.98 -9.53 15.54
CA ALA A 198 5.47 -8.27 16.07
C ALA A 198 4.48 -7.12 15.84
N LYS A 199 3.83 -7.04 14.66
CA LYS A 199 2.73 -6.07 14.40
C LYS A 199 1.57 -6.26 15.37
N ILE A 200 1.18 -7.51 15.66
CA ILE A 200 0.14 -7.81 16.65
C ILE A 200 0.58 -7.39 18.05
N ALA A 201 1.82 -7.68 18.45
CA ALA A 201 2.37 -7.29 19.76
C ALA A 201 2.43 -5.76 19.93
N GLY A 202 2.87 -5.05 18.89
CA GLY A 202 2.88 -3.58 18.88
C GLY A 202 1.48 -2.99 18.96
N ALA A 203 0.53 -3.53 18.19
CA ALA A 203 -0.87 -3.10 18.26
C ALA A 203 -1.50 -3.29 19.65
N LYS A 204 -1.13 -4.37 20.35
CA LYS A 204 -1.58 -4.65 21.72
C LYS A 204 -0.94 -3.69 22.74
N ALA A 205 0.33 -3.33 22.53
CA ALA A 205 1.06 -2.42 23.38
C ALA A 205 0.68 -0.94 23.20
N ALA A 206 0.11 -0.59 22.05
CA ALA A 206 -0.33 0.76 21.72
C ALA A 206 -1.57 1.20 22.51
N GLU A 207 -1.60 2.47 22.90
CA GLU A 207 -2.67 3.08 23.70
C GLU A 207 -3.53 4.08 22.90
N GLY A 208 -3.01 4.61 21.79
CA GLY A 208 -3.69 5.55 20.90
C GLY A 208 -4.94 4.99 20.22
N GLU A 209 -5.75 5.90 19.67
CA GLU A 209 -6.99 5.57 18.95
C GLU A 209 -6.70 5.06 17.53
N VAL A 210 -5.64 5.56 16.91
CA VAL A 210 -5.16 5.13 15.58
C VAL A 210 -3.83 4.42 15.73
N LEU A 211 -3.70 3.27 15.08
CA LEU A 211 -2.43 2.55 14.92
C LEU A 211 -1.79 2.97 13.61
N ILE A 212 -0.52 3.39 13.65
CA ILE A 212 0.27 3.64 12.45
C ILE A 212 1.52 2.77 12.47
N PHE A 213 1.63 1.84 11.54
CA PHE A 213 2.84 1.02 11.36
C PHE A 213 3.78 1.69 10.37
N LEU A 214 5.06 1.76 10.74
CA LEU A 214 6.15 2.19 9.87
C LEU A 214 7.28 1.17 9.94
N ASP A 215 7.99 0.98 8.84
CA ASP A 215 9.23 0.22 8.83
C ASP A 215 10.34 1.01 9.52
N SER A 216 11.37 0.32 10.03
CA SER A 216 12.48 0.90 10.81
C SER A 216 13.48 1.73 10.00
N HIS A 217 13.21 1.97 8.73
CA HIS A 217 14.06 2.69 7.79
C HIS A 217 13.22 3.61 6.90
N CYS A 218 12.40 4.43 7.57
CA CYS A 218 11.49 5.38 6.97
C CYS A 218 11.82 6.81 7.38
N GLU A 219 11.36 7.78 6.60
CA GLU A 219 11.39 9.19 6.99
C GLU A 219 10.07 9.86 6.64
N ALA A 220 9.33 10.29 7.67
CA ALA A 220 8.09 11.02 7.49
C ALA A 220 8.37 12.40 6.88
N ASN A 221 7.55 12.83 5.91
CA ASN A 221 7.60 14.19 5.35
C ASN A 221 6.73 15.15 6.19
N ALA A 222 6.82 16.45 5.92
CA ALA A 222 6.01 17.46 6.57
C ALA A 222 4.51 17.20 6.35
N GLY A 223 3.70 17.37 7.41
CA GLY A 223 2.23 17.24 7.36
C GLY A 223 1.72 15.88 6.88
N TRP A 224 2.47 14.81 7.18
CA TRP A 224 2.11 13.44 6.80
C TRP A 224 0.97 12.84 7.66
N LEU A 225 0.80 13.30 8.90
CA LEU A 225 -0.05 12.64 9.88
C LEU A 225 -1.52 13.07 9.76
N GLU A 226 -1.76 14.37 9.63
CA GLU A 226 -3.08 14.98 9.59
C GLU A 226 -4.00 14.41 8.49
N PRO A 227 -3.52 14.18 7.24
CA PRO A 227 -4.34 13.57 6.19
C PRO A 227 -4.83 12.15 6.56
N LEU A 228 -3.98 11.35 7.23
CA LEU A 228 -4.33 10.00 7.66
C LEU A 228 -5.40 10.03 8.76
N LEU A 229 -5.18 10.88 9.77
CA LEU A 229 -6.10 10.99 10.90
C LEU A 229 -7.45 11.58 10.52
N ASN A 230 -7.46 12.59 9.63
CA ASN A 230 -8.69 13.14 9.12
C ASN A 230 -9.52 12.08 8.38
N ARG A 231 -8.89 11.27 7.55
CA ARG A 231 -9.61 10.25 6.80
C ARG A 231 -10.17 9.13 7.68
N ILE A 232 -9.46 8.74 8.74
CA ILE A 232 -9.98 7.79 9.75
C ILE A 232 -11.09 8.43 10.59
N HIS A 233 -10.99 9.73 10.89
CA HIS A 233 -12.03 10.47 11.59
C HIS A 233 -13.35 10.48 10.79
N GLU A 234 -13.28 10.64 9.47
CA GLU A 234 -14.44 10.55 8.57
C GLU A 234 -14.99 9.13 8.44
N ASP A 235 -14.12 8.12 8.46
CA ASP A 235 -14.48 6.73 8.28
C ASP A 235 -13.53 5.79 9.04
N ARG A 236 -13.97 5.35 10.23
CA ARG A 236 -13.19 4.46 11.09
C ARG A 236 -12.85 3.11 10.44
N THR A 237 -13.56 2.72 9.38
CA THR A 237 -13.37 1.45 8.68
C THR A 237 -12.34 1.54 7.54
N ALA A 238 -11.76 2.74 7.33
CA ALA A 238 -10.72 2.96 6.34
C ALA A 238 -9.35 2.50 6.87
N VAL A 239 -8.69 1.71 6.04
CA VAL A 239 -7.32 1.23 6.21
C VAL A 239 -6.48 2.01 5.21
N LEU A 240 -5.53 2.78 5.71
CA LEU A 240 -4.89 3.83 4.93
C LEU A 240 -3.41 3.54 4.70
N CYS A 241 -2.93 3.81 3.50
CA CYS A 241 -1.51 3.82 3.17
C CYS A 241 -1.08 5.25 2.83
N PRO A 242 0.03 5.75 3.40
CA PRO A 242 0.64 6.95 2.85
C PRO A 242 1.19 6.64 1.45
N GLU A 243 1.42 7.69 0.66
CA GLU A 243 2.26 7.56 -0.51
C GLU A 243 3.69 7.26 -0.08
N ILE A 244 4.27 6.20 -0.65
CA ILE A 244 5.61 5.73 -0.29
C ILE A 244 6.62 6.35 -1.25
N ASP A 245 7.49 7.19 -0.71
CA ASP A 245 8.58 7.85 -1.42
C ASP A 245 9.85 7.01 -1.43
N LEU A 246 10.69 7.24 -2.44
CA LEU A 246 11.95 6.51 -2.60
C LEU A 246 13.04 7.22 -1.80
N ILE A 247 13.65 6.51 -0.86
CA ILE A 247 14.98 6.86 -0.35
C ILE A 247 15.96 5.91 -1.03
N ASP A 248 16.82 6.46 -1.88
CA ASP A 248 17.80 5.68 -2.62
C ASP A 248 18.74 4.96 -1.67
N LYS A 249 18.89 3.65 -1.83
CA LYS A 249 19.70 2.82 -0.92
C LYS A 249 21.20 3.12 -0.97
N ASP A 250 21.67 3.80 -2.01
CA ASP A 250 23.11 4.01 -2.26
C ASP A 250 23.55 5.41 -1.86
N THR A 251 22.73 6.41 -2.18
CA THR A 251 23.00 7.84 -2.00
C THR A 251 22.11 8.48 -0.93
N LEU A 252 21.11 7.77 -0.41
CA LEU A 252 20.13 8.24 0.58
C LEU A 252 19.34 9.48 0.11
N HIS A 253 19.31 9.69 -1.21
CA HIS A 253 18.53 10.74 -1.87
C HIS A 253 17.05 10.45 -1.71
N TYR A 254 16.32 11.44 -1.20
CA TYR A 254 14.87 11.38 -1.05
C TYR A 254 14.21 11.91 -2.32
N THR A 255 13.45 11.05 -3.02
CA THR A 255 12.74 11.39 -4.25
C THR A 255 11.26 11.08 -4.12
N GLY A 256 10.43 12.08 -4.44
CA GLY A 256 8.99 11.92 -4.56
C GLY A 256 8.67 10.96 -5.72
N THR A 257 7.98 9.86 -5.45
CA THR A 257 7.74 8.80 -6.46
C THR A 257 6.80 9.24 -7.58
N GLY A 258 5.99 10.30 -7.37
CA GLY A 258 5.15 10.97 -8.38
C GLY A 258 4.19 10.07 -9.17
N SER A 259 4.18 8.78 -8.88
CA SER A 259 3.56 7.71 -9.63
C SER A 259 2.46 7.15 -8.75
N PHE A 260 1.25 7.66 -8.98
CA PHE A 260 0.06 7.26 -8.26
C PHE A 260 -0.36 5.85 -8.68
N ASN A 261 0.35 4.85 -8.20
CA ASN A 261 0.02 3.45 -8.42
C ASN A 261 -0.85 2.96 -7.26
N VAL A 262 -1.77 2.06 -7.56
CA VAL A 262 -2.48 1.27 -6.56
C VAL A 262 -1.82 -0.09 -6.40
N GLY A 263 -2.07 -0.75 -5.28
CA GLY A 263 -1.67 -2.12 -5.07
C GLY A 263 -2.56 -3.10 -5.82
N GLY A 264 -1.94 -4.02 -6.54
CA GLY A 264 -2.55 -5.23 -7.08
C GLY A 264 -1.82 -6.49 -6.60
N PHE A 265 -2.10 -7.60 -7.26
CA PHE A 265 -1.43 -8.87 -7.03
C PHE A 265 -1.43 -9.72 -8.30
N TRP A 266 -0.46 -10.60 -8.42
CA TRP A 266 -0.41 -11.71 -9.38
C TRP A 266 -1.14 -12.91 -8.81
N TRP A 267 -1.63 -13.83 -9.65
CA TRP A 267 -2.24 -15.08 -9.15
C TRP A 267 -1.29 -15.99 -8.35
N SER A 268 0.02 -15.77 -8.43
CA SER A 268 1.03 -16.34 -7.53
C SER A 268 1.05 -15.72 -6.12
N LEU A 269 0.12 -14.82 -5.80
CA LEU A 269 -0.01 -14.07 -4.55
C LEU A 269 1.20 -13.20 -4.20
N HIS A 270 1.90 -12.72 -5.23
CA HIS A 270 2.90 -11.67 -5.09
C HIS A 270 2.25 -10.30 -5.31
N PHE A 271 2.61 -9.33 -4.47
CA PHE A 271 2.20 -7.93 -4.64
C PHE A 271 2.75 -7.34 -5.93
N SER A 272 1.98 -6.43 -6.53
CA SER A 272 2.42 -5.65 -7.69
C SER A 272 1.85 -4.23 -7.65
N TRP A 273 2.62 -3.27 -8.15
CA TRP A 273 2.11 -1.93 -8.38
C TRP A 273 1.33 -1.88 -9.70
N ARG A 274 0.16 -1.26 -9.68
CA ARG A 274 -0.75 -1.12 -10.81
C ARG A 274 -1.05 0.35 -11.07
N PRO A 275 -1.19 0.78 -12.33
CA PRO A 275 -1.80 2.06 -12.64
C PRO A 275 -3.20 2.18 -12.03
N ILE A 276 -3.63 3.41 -11.73
CA ILE A 276 -5.00 3.64 -11.25
C ILE A 276 -6.01 3.12 -12.28
N PRO A 277 -6.96 2.26 -11.87
CA PRO A 277 -8.02 1.82 -12.75
C PRO A 277 -8.84 2.97 -13.34
N LEU A 278 -9.37 2.78 -14.55
CA LEU A 278 -10.24 3.76 -15.19
C LEU A 278 -11.51 4.02 -14.37
N HIS A 279 -12.09 3.00 -13.73
CA HIS A 279 -13.28 3.20 -12.88
C HIS A 279 -12.99 4.08 -11.67
N GLU A 280 -11.83 3.91 -11.02
CA GLU A 280 -11.40 4.78 -9.91
C GLU A 280 -11.04 6.18 -10.38
N SER A 281 -10.53 6.33 -11.60
CA SER A 281 -10.31 7.63 -12.23
C SER A 281 -11.64 8.33 -12.53
N ASN A 282 -12.62 7.60 -13.08
CA ASN A 282 -13.95 8.11 -13.42
C ASN A 282 -14.85 8.38 -12.21
N ARG A 283 -14.64 7.67 -11.09
CA ARG A 283 -15.31 7.95 -9.81
C ARG A 283 -14.98 9.36 -9.31
N ARG A 284 -13.80 9.86 -9.64
CA ARG A 284 -13.36 11.21 -9.27
C ARG A 284 -13.94 12.19 -10.27
N LYS A 285 -15.18 12.63 -10.04
CA LYS A 285 -15.92 13.52 -10.95
C LYS A 285 -15.77 15.02 -10.68
N SER A 286 -15.12 15.42 -9.58
CA SER A 286 -14.88 16.84 -9.26
C SER A 286 -13.61 17.06 -8.41
N GLU A 287 -13.06 18.27 -8.47
CA GLU A 287 -11.99 18.80 -7.60
C GLU A 287 -12.35 18.80 -6.10
N THR A 288 -13.63 18.65 -5.75
CA THR A 288 -14.17 19.05 -4.44
C THR A 288 -14.92 17.96 -3.66
N ASP A 289 -14.62 16.67 -3.84
CA ASP A 289 -15.29 15.62 -3.03
C ASP A 289 -14.30 14.59 -2.44
N PRO A 290 -14.18 14.39 -1.11
CA PRO A 290 -14.74 15.14 0.01
C PRO A 290 -13.66 15.89 0.82
N ILE A 291 -13.63 17.22 0.68
CA ILE A 291 -13.33 18.12 1.81
C ILE A 291 -14.50 19.10 1.80
N ARG A 292 -15.53 18.83 2.61
CA ARG A 292 -16.75 19.65 2.64
C ARG A 292 -16.49 20.96 3.40
N LEU A 293 -16.06 21.97 2.67
CA LEU A 293 -16.64 23.31 2.77
C LEU A 293 -17.51 23.52 1.53
N GLU A 294 -18.62 24.26 1.66
CA GLU A 294 -19.48 24.59 0.51
C GLU A 294 -18.63 25.25 -0.59
N PRO A 295 -18.59 24.71 -1.82
CA PRO A 295 -17.60 25.10 -2.84
C PRO A 295 -17.54 26.60 -3.17
N LEU A 296 -18.70 27.27 -3.14
CA LEU A 296 -18.80 28.71 -3.39
C LEU A 296 -18.21 29.53 -2.25
N VAL A 297 -18.43 29.11 -1.00
CA VAL A 297 -17.95 29.80 0.19
C VAL A 297 -16.44 29.64 0.33
N SER A 298 -15.90 28.45 -0.02
CA SER A 298 -14.45 28.22 -0.03
C SER A 298 -13.72 29.21 -0.94
N ARG A 299 -14.21 29.40 -2.16
CA ARG A 299 -13.55 30.26 -3.15
C ARG A 299 -13.65 31.75 -2.84
N ILE A 300 -14.75 32.20 -2.22
CA ILE A 300 -14.87 33.58 -1.70
C ILE A 300 -13.95 33.79 -0.48
N ALA A 301 -13.75 32.75 0.34
CA ALA A 301 -12.83 32.81 1.47
C ALA A 301 -11.36 32.89 1.04
N GLU A 302 -10.99 32.20 -0.04
CA GLU A 302 -9.66 32.23 -0.66
C GLU A 302 -9.34 33.60 -1.28
N ASP A 303 -10.29 34.21 -2.00
CA ASP A 303 -10.16 35.57 -2.52
C ASP A 303 -11.48 36.34 -2.45
N ARG A 304 -11.54 37.31 -1.55
CA ARG A 304 -12.73 38.16 -1.35
C ARG A 304 -13.03 39.08 -2.54
N LYS A 305 -12.16 39.18 -3.55
CA LYS A 305 -12.40 39.93 -4.79
C LYS A 305 -13.02 39.08 -5.89
N SER A 306 -13.09 37.76 -5.70
CA SER A 306 -13.69 36.85 -6.66
C SER A 306 -15.21 36.89 -6.58
N VAL A 307 -15.88 37.06 -7.73
CA VAL A 307 -17.33 36.95 -7.87
C VAL A 307 -17.63 35.62 -8.54
N LEU A 308 -18.30 34.73 -7.83
CA LEU A 308 -18.58 33.38 -8.30
C LEU A 308 -20.04 33.30 -8.78
N CYS A 309 -20.23 32.75 -9.98
CA CYS A 309 -21.54 32.42 -10.51
C CYS A 309 -21.74 30.91 -10.37
N PRO A 310 -22.84 30.43 -9.74
CA PRO A 310 -23.15 29.01 -9.73
C PRO A 310 -23.48 28.52 -11.14
N ILE A 311 -23.38 27.20 -11.34
CA ILE A 311 -23.96 26.60 -12.55
C ILE A 311 -25.47 26.81 -12.49
N ILE A 312 -26.04 27.30 -13.59
CA ILE A 312 -27.47 27.57 -13.71
C ILE A 312 -28.06 26.43 -14.53
N ASP A 313 -28.82 25.55 -13.88
CA ASP A 313 -29.55 24.51 -14.57
C ASP A 313 -30.76 25.11 -15.30
N ALA A 314 -30.96 24.71 -16.56
CA ALA A 314 -32.16 25.10 -17.29
C ALA A 314 -33.33 24.21 -16.86
N ILE A 315 -34.47 24.86 -16.57
CA ILE A 315 -35.75 24.21 -16.29
C ILE A 315 -36.64 24.46 -17.51
N ASP A 316 -37.17 23.39 -18.08
CA ASP A 316 -38.11 23.48 -19.20
C ASP A 316 -39.40 24.17 -18.74
N ASP A 317 -39.83 25.19 -19.47
CA ASP A 317 -40.93 26.07 -19.05
C ASP A 317 -42.32 25.43 -19.19
N ASN A 318 -42.44 24.36 -19.96
CA ASN A 318 -43.71 23.67 -20.21
C ASN A 318 -43.88 22.44 -19.30
N THR A 319 -42.79 21.74 -19.02
CA THR A 319 -42.79 20.50 -18.24
C THR A 319 -42.30 20.70 -16.80
N LEU A 320 -41.63 21.82 -16.52
CA LEU A 320 -40.93 22.12 -15.27
C LEU A 320 -39.83 21.10 -14.93
N GLU A 321 -39.42 20.28 -15.89
CA GLU A 321 -38.33 19.32 -15.72
C GLU A 321 -36.98 20.03 -15.86
N TYR A 322 -36.03 19.62 -15.02
CA TYR A 322 -34.64 20.03 -15.20
C TYR A 322 -34.09 19.40 -16.49
N SER A 323 -33.46 20.21 -17.34
CA SER A 323 -32.84 19.71 -18.57
C SER A 323 -31.71 18.72 -18.25
N GLY A 324 -31.77 17.51 -18.81
CA GLY A 324 -30.79 16.45 -18.59
C GLY A 324 -29.45 16.64 -19.32
N ASN A 325 -29.30 17.71 -20.11
CA ASN A 325 -28.11 18.01 -20.92
C ASN A 325 -27.14 18.98 -20.22
N GLY A 326 -27.10 18.96 -18.89
CA GLY A 326 -26.22 19.81 -18.08
C GLY A 326 -24.74 19.58 -18.41
N GLY A 327 -24.09 20.62 -18.93
CA GLY A 327 -22.65 20.72 -19.13
C GLY A 327 -22.15 22.09 -18.65
N TYR A 328 -20.84 22.25 -18.42
CA TYR A 328 -20.30 23.56 -18.05
C TYR A 328 -20.26 24.46 -19.29
N GLN A 329 -20.99 25.57 -19.23
CA GLN A 329 -20.98 26.59 -20.28
C GLN A 329 -20.21 27.81 -19.80
N ILE A 330 -19.42 28.39 -20.70
CA ILE A 330 -18.66 29.61 -20.39
C ILE A 330 -19.50 30.81 -20.83
N GLY A 331 -19.82 31.68 -19.88
CA GLY A 331 -20.48 32.96 -20.18
C GLY A 331 -19.53 33.90 -20.92
N GLY A 332 -19.97 34.41 -22.06
CA GLY A 332 -19.27 35.38 -22.88
C GLY A 332 -20.20 36.47 -23.38
N PHE A 333 -19.74 37.27 -24.33
CA PHE A 333 -20.57 38.26 -25.00
C PHE A 333 -20.35 38.20 -26.52
N SER A 334 -21.42 38.44 -27.27
CA SER A 334 -21.33 38.72 -28.70
C SER A 334 -20.84 40.16 -28.92
N TRP A 335 -20.30 40.46 -30.10
CA TRP A 335 -19.91 41.84 -30.48
C TRP A 335 -21.08 42.82 -30.54
N SER A 336 -22.32 42.32 -30.44
CA SER A 336 -23.53 43.13 -30.24
C SER A 336 -23.81 43.40 -28.76
N LEU A 337 -22.86 43.12 -27.86
CA LEU A 337 -22.91 43.26 -26.39
C LEU A 337 -24.01 42.43 -25.69
N HIS A 338 -24.52 41.39 -26.35
CA HIS A 338 -25.44 40.45 -25.72
C HIS A 338 -24.65 39.32 -25.06
N PHE A 339 -25.06 38.93 -23.85
CA PHE A 339 -24.50 37.75 -23.17
C PHE A 339 -24.79 36.48 -23.99
N THR A 340 -23.80 35.61 -24.11
CA THR A 340 -23.89 34.36 -24.87
C THR A 340 -23.26 33.22 -24.09
N TRP A 341 -23.86 32.04 -24.16
CA TRP A 341 -23.25 30.80 -23.68
C TRP A 341 -22.39 30.17 -24.78
N GLN A 342 -21.18 29.74 -24.44
CA GLN A 342 -20.37 28.90 -25.30
C GLN A 342 -20.14 27.54 -24.64
N ASP A 343 -20.33 26.47 -25.40
CA ASP A 343 -20.00 25.12 -24.95
C ASP A 343 -18.49 25.02 -24.74
N GLY A 344 -18.07 24.70 -23.53
CA GLY A 344 -16.67 24.46 -23.25
C GLY A 344 -16.25 23.14 -23.90
N SER A 345 -15.22 23.13 -24.75
CA SER A 345 -14.59 21.87 -25.14
C SER A 345 -14.20 21.09 -23.89
N PRO A 346 -14.45 19.76 -23.80
CA PRO A 346 -13.87 18.92 -22.77
C PRO A 346 -12.35 19.02 -22.93
N ARG A 347 -11.71 19.83 -22.09
CA ARG A 347 -10.27 19.67 -21.89
C ARG A 347 -10.11 18.22 -21.39
N PRO A 348 -9.15 17.44 -21.93
CA PRO A 348 -8.82 16.16 -21.31
C PRO A 348 -8.55 16.43 -19.82
N PRO A 349 -8.90 15.52 -18.91
CA PRO A 349 -8.77 15.76 -17.47
C PRO A 349 -7.28 15.81 -17.11
N HIS A 350 -6.68 16.97 -17.31
CA HIS A 350 -5.41 17.31 -16.73
C HIS A 350 -5.68 17.74 -15.28
N SER A 351 -5.13 16.91 -14.40
CA SER A 351 -4.50 17.27 -13.13
C SER A 351 -5.30 17.63 -11.89
N SER A 352 -6.63 17.60 -11.91
CA SER A 352 -7.46 18.08 -10.80
C SER A 352 -7.70 17.09 -9.64
N HIS A 353 -7.57 15.76 -9.83
CA HIS A 353 -7.97 14.74 -8.83
C HIS A 353 -6.83 14.08 -8.03
N TYR A 354 -5.63 14.68 -7.99
CA TYR A 354 -4.42 14.00 -7.48
C TYR A 354 -4.21 14.03 -5.96
N ILE A 355 -5.00 14.82 -5.22
CA ILE A 355 -4.86 14.93 -3.75
C ILE A 355 -5.90 14.13 -2.96
N LEU A 356 -6.88 13.53 -3.65
CA LEU A 356 -7.97 12.79 -3.01
C LEU A 356 -7.54 11.35 -2.66
N PRO A 357 -8.14 10.74 -1.62
CA PRO A 357 -7.94 9.33 -1.29
C PRO A 357 -8.21 8.41 -2.48
N ILE A 358 -7.29 7.47 -2.71
CA ILE A 358 -7.29 6.55 -3.85
C ILE A 358 -7.61 5.16 -3.34
N ARG A 359 -8.75 4.58 -3.74
CA ARG A 359 -9.04 3.19 -3.38
C ARG A 359 -8.05 2.26 -4.07
N SER A 360 -7.58 1.27 -3.32
CA SER A 360 -6.60 0.31 -3.77
C SER A 360 -7.07 -1.11 -3.51
N PRO A 361 -6.98 -2.04 -4.47
CA PRO A 361 -7.28 -3.45 -4.24
C PRO A 361 -6.43 -4.05 -3.13
N THR A 362 -5.13 -3.73 -3.10
CA THR A 362 -4.18 -4.25 -2.12
C THR A 362 -3.24 -3.17 -1.59
N MET A 363 -2.44 -3.48 -0.57
CA MET A 363 -1.38 -2.61 -0.05
C MET A 363 -0.02 -3.30 -0.08
N ALA A 364 1.06 -2.50 -0.08
CA ALA A 364 2.42 -3.02 0.05
C ALA A 364 2.66 -3.67 1.43
N GLY A 365 2.05 -3.12 2.49
CA GLY A 365 1.96 -3.74 3.81
C GLY A 365 2.94 -3.26 4.88
N GLY A 366 4.00 -2.53 4.52
CA GLY A 366 4.95 -1.94 5.49
C GLY A 366 4.34 -0.76 6.24
N LEU A 367 3.79 0.19 5.50
CA LEU A 367 3.24 1.44 6.04
C LEU A 367 1.71 1.44 5.99
N LEU A 368 1.09 1.60 7.15
CA LEU A 368 -0.35 1.43 7.35
C LEU A 368 -0.84 2.31 8.50
N ALA A 369 -1.97 3.01 8.31
CA ALA A 369 -2.74 3.64 9.39
C ALA A 369 -4.16 3.05 9.46
N VAL A 370 -4.64 2.74 10.67
CA VAL A 370 -5.96 2.12 10.89
C VAL A 370 -6.50 2.47 12.27
N ASP A 371 -7.82 2.63 12.40
CA ASP A 371 -8.47 2.72 13.71
C ASP A 371 -8.17 1.47 14.55
N ARG A 372 -7.70 1.67 15.78
CA ARG A 372 -7.26 0.58 16.66
C ARG A 372 -8.38 -0.40 16.96
N LYS A 373 -9.59 0.09 17.21
CA LYS A 373 -10.74 -0.79 17.52
C LYS A 373 -11.11 -1.59 16.29
N PHE A 374 -11.23 -0.93 15.14
CA PHE A 374 -11.51 -1.58 13.87
C PHE A 374 -10.47 -2.66 13.54
N PHE A 375 -9.18 -2.39 13.71
CA PHE A 375 -8.10 -3.37 13.50
C PHE A 375 -8.32 -4.67 14.29
N PHE A 376 -8.72 -4.58 15.56
CA PHE A 376 -9.03 -5.76 16.39
C PHE A 376 -10.41 -6.36 16.09
N GLU A 377 -11.42 -5.55 15.78
CA GLU A 377 -12.76 -5.99 15.37
C GLU A 377 -12.70 -6.91 14.14
N ILE A 378 -11.89 -6.54 13.15
CA ILE A 378 -11.68 -7.37 11.96
C ILE A 378 -10.68 -8.50 12.21
N GLY A 379 -10.11 -8.66 13.42
CA GLY A 379 -9.27 -9.80 13.80
C GLY A 379 -7.76 -9.63 13.57
N ALA A 380 -7.22 -8.41 13.71
CA ALA A 380 -5.79 -8.08 13.69
C ALA A 380 -5.04 -8.66 12.48
N TYR A 381 -3.86 -9.29 12.63
CA TYR A 381 -3.28 -10.17 11.61
C TYR A 381 -3.56 -11.64 11.96
N ASP A 382 -3.44 -12.55 10.98
CA ASP A 382 -3.48 -13.99 11.26
C ASP A 382 -2.25 -14.41 12.09
N PRO A 383 -2.42 -14.83 13.36
CA PRO A 383 -1.28 -15.19 14.22
C PRO A 383 -0.56 -16.46 13.75
N GLY A 384 -1.21 -17.27 12.90
CA GLY A 384 -0.60 -18.46 12.31
C GLY A 384 0.35 -18.16 11.14
N MET A 385 0.37 -16.92 10.63
CA MET A 385 1.38 -16.53 9.64
C MET A 385 2.75 -16.33 10.30
N ASP A 386 3.79 -16.75 9.60
CA ASP A 386 5.15 -16.77 10.10
C ASP A 386 6.06 -15.77 9.36
N VAL A 387 6.96 -15.14 10.11
CA VAL A 387 7.99 -14.17 9.68
C VAL A 387 7.52 -13.07 8.73
N TRP A 388 7.33 -13.35 7.45
CA TRP A 388 7.10 -12.36 6.40
C TRP A 388 6.34 -12.96 5.21
N GLY A 389 5.51 -12.12 4.57
CA GLY A 389 4.92 -12.39 3.26
C GLY A 389 3.48 -12.85 3.33
N GLY A 390 2.65 -12.29 2.44
CA GLY A 390 1.24 -12.64 2.27
C GLY A 390 0.30 -11.90 3.24
N GLU A 391 0.81 -11.34 4.34
CA GLU A 391 -0.02 -10.66 5.36
C GLU A 391 -0.67 -9.38 4.83
N ASN A 392 0.03 -8.70 3.91
CA ASN A 392 -0.43 -7.48 3.26
C ASN A 392 -1.65 -7.77 2.37
N LEU A 393 -1.62 -8.86 1.61
CA LEU A 393 -2.75 -9.30 0.79
C LEU A 393 -3.90 -9.82 1.66
N GLU A 394 -3.60 -10.55 2.74
CA GLU A 394 -4.61 -11.11 3.64
C GLU A 394 -5.44 -10.01 4.28
N LEU A 395 -4.77 -8.99 4.83
CA LEU A 395 -5.45 -7.85 5.44
C LEU A 395 -6.20 -7.03 4.38
N SER A 396 -5.66 -6.92 3.16
CA SER A 396 -6.35 -6.22 2.05
C SER A 396 -7.67 -6.90 1.68
N PHE A 397 -7.65 -8.21 1.43
CA PHE A 397 -8.85 -8.98 1.07
C PHE A 397 -9.88 -8.94 2.18
N ARG A 398 -9.44 -9.20 3.41
CA ARG A 398 -10.32 -9.15 4.58
C ARG A 398 -10.95 -7.76 4.78
N THR A 399 -10.18 -6.69 4.67
CA THR A 399 -10.69 -5.32 4.85
C THR A 399 -11.84 -5.06 3.88
N TRP A 400 -11.62 -5.31 2.59
CA TRP A 400 -12.64 -5.09 1.56
C TRP A 400 -13.85 -6.01 1.71
N MET A 401 -13.60 -7.32 1.88
CA MET A 401 -14.66 -8.31 1.93
C MET A 401 -15.52 -8.18 3.19
N CYS A 402 -14.97 -7.66 4.29
CA CYS A 402 -15.66 -7.51 5.56
C CYS A 402 -16.17 -6.07 5.83
N GLY A 403 -16.30 -5.24 4.78
CA GLY A 403 -17.02 -3.96 4.83
C GLY A 403 -16.18 -2.72 5.12
N GLY A 404 -14.85 -2.84 5.20
CA GLY A 404 -13.92 -1.72 5.25
C GLY A 404 -13.51 -1.22 3.86
N LYS A 405 -12.56 -0.28 3.85
CA LYS A 405 -11.97 0.28 2.63
C LYS A 405 -10.45 0.32 2.75
N LEU A 406 -9.75 0.17 1.63
CA LEU A 406 -8.31 0.33 1.57
C LEU A 406 -7.96 1.49 0.64
N GLU A 407 -7.27 2.50 1.17
CA GLU A 407 -7.06 3.77 0.46
C GLU A 407 -5.62 4.28 0.60
N PHE A 408 -5.03 4.75 -0.51
CA PHE A 408 -3.80 5.52 -0.51
C PHE A 408 -4.13 7.00 -0.32
N ILE A 409 -3.32 7.70 0.48
CA ILE A 409 -3.52 9.11 0.84
C ILE A 409 -2.38 9.96 0.26
N PRO A 410 -2.55 10.57 -0.94
CA PRO A 410 -1.44 11.23 -1.65
C PRO A 410 -0.78 12.38 -0.90
N CYS A 411 -1.53 13.07 -0.02
CA CYS A 411 -1.02 14.16 0.80
C CYS A 411 -0.26 13.69 2.05
N SER A 412 -0.33 12.41 2.39
CA SER A 412 0.51 11.79 3.42
C SER A 412 1.68 11.11 2.73
N ARG A 413 2.91 11.55 3.00
CA ARG A 413 4.11 11.04 2.32
C ARG A 413 5.14 10.57 3.32
N VAL A 414 5.68 9.37 3.10
CA VAL A 414 6.73 8.78 3.92
C VAL A 414 7.77 8.15 3.00
N GLY A 415 9.03 8.55 3.14
CA GLY A 415 10.14 7.93 2.42
C GLY A 415 10.47 6.57 3.01
N HIS A 416 10.87 5.64 2.16
CA HIS A 416 11.28 4.29 2.54
C HIS A 416 12.58 3.90 1.81
N ILE A 417 13.52 3.29 2.53
CA ILE A 417 14.77 2.76 1.93
C ILE A 417 14.47 1.42 1.26
N PHE A 418 14.40 1.40 -0.07
CA PHE A 418 14.19 0.15 -0.82
C PHE A 418 15.51 -0.62 -0.98
N ARG A 419 15.64 -1.72 -0.23
CA ARG A 419 16.80 -2.61 -0.28
C ARG A 419 16.72 -3.57 -1.47
N SER A 420 17.87 -4.04 -1.94
CA SER A 420 17.95 -5.05 -3.03
C SER A 420 17.70 -6.48 -2.55
N SER A 421 17.77 -6.74 -1.25
CA SER A 421 17.58 -8.06 -0.64
C SER A 421 17.20 -7.92 0.84
N HIS A 422 16.66 -8.98 1.41
CA HIS A 422 16.39 -9.05 2.85
C HIS A 422 17.70 -9.23 3.62
N PRO A 423 18.01 -8.39 4.62
CA PRO A 423 19.27 -8.45 5.38
C PRO A 423 19.26 -9.52 6.49
N TYR A 424 18.18 -10.30 6.61
CA TYR A 424 17.98 -11.27 7.69
C TYR A 424 17.70 -12.67 7.15
N THR A 425 18.04 -13.67 7.96
CA THR A 425 17.78 -15.08 7.65
C THR A 425 16.39 -15.51 8.10
N PHE A 426 15.75 -16.36 7.30
CA PHE A 426 14.50 -17.02 7.65
C PHE A 426 14.80 -18.25 8.50
N PRO A 427 14.27 -18.34 9.74
CA PRO A 427 14.46 -19.50 10.59
C PRO A 427 14.05 -20.80 9.87
N GLY A 428 14.95 -21.77 9.81
CA GLY A 428 14.66 -23.11 9.27
C GLY A 428 14.50 -23.21 7.75
N ASN A 429 14.84 -22.16 6.98
CA ASN A 429 14.82 -22.16 5.51
C ASN A 429 13.46 -22.58 4.89
N LYS A 430 12.37 -22.37 5.63
CA LYS A 430 11.01 -22.68 5.18
C LYS A 430 10.51 -21.61 4.20
N ASP A 431 9.71 -22.02 3.21
CA ASP A 431 8.97 -21.09 2.35
C ASP A 431 7.80 -20.47 3.12
N THR A 432 8.12 -19.53 4.01
CA THR A 432 7.17 -18.78 4.84
C THR A 432 6.16 -18.04 3.99
N HIS A 433 6.60 -17.38 2.91
CA HIS A 433 5.74 -16.68 1.97
C HIS A 433 4.71 -17.63 1.33
N GLY A 434 5.13 -18.79 0.85
CA GLY A 434 4.23 -19.80 0.28
C GLY A 434 3.22 -20.33 1.29
N ILE A 435 3.66 -20.68 2.50
CA ILE A 435 2.79 -21.20 3.56
C ILE A 435 1.76 -20.16 3.99
N ASN A 436 2.18 -18.91 4.22
CA ASN A 436 1.27 -17.81 4.56
C ASN A 436 0.26 -17.55 3.42
N SER A 437 0.71 -17.63 2.17
CA SER A 437 -0.15 -17.48 1.00
C SER A 437 -1.19 -18.60 0.88
N MET A 438 -0.86 -19.85 1.27
CA MET A 438 -1.85 -20.92 1.39
C MET A 438 -2.93 -20.60 2.43
N ARG A 439 -2.52 -20.14 3.63
CA ARG A 439 -3.47 -19.76 4.69
C ARG A 439 -4.44 -18.69 4.21
N LEU A 440 -3.91 -17.67 3.53
CA LEU A 440 -4.71 -16.63 2.90
C LEU A 440 -5.68 -17.21 1.85
N ALA A 441 -5.18 -18.03 0.93
CA ALA A 441 -5.96 -18.57 -0.18
C ALA A 441 -7.12 -19.45 0.32
N GLU A 442 -6.84 -20.31 1.30
CA GLU A 442 -7.82 -21.23 1.90
C GLU A 442 -8.91 -20.54 2.72
N VAL A 443 -8.66 -19.32 3.20
CA VAL A 443 -9.65 -18.54 3.97
C VAL A 443 -10.40 -17.56 3.09
N TRP A 444 -9.74 -16.88 2.15
CA TRP A 444 -10.27 -15.68 1.50
C TRP A 444 -10.53 -15.82 0.00
N MET A 445 -9.95 -16.78 -0.71
CA MET A 445 -10.04 -16.82 -2.18
C MET A 445 -11.17 -17.71 -2.73
N ASP A 446 -11.94 -18.39 -1.88
CA ASP A 446 -13.00 -19.32 -2.32
C ASP A 446 -12.47 -20.30 -3.39
N ASP A 447 -13.19 -20.51 -4.49
CA ASP A 447 -12.78 -21.38 -5.58
C ASP A 447 -11.62 -20.82 -6.42
N TYR A 448 -11.25 -19.54 -6.27
CA TYR A 448 -10.14 -18.91 -7.01
C TYR A 448 -8.77 -19.34 -6.49
N LYS A 449 -8.69 -20.00 -5.33
CA LYS A 449 -7.44 -20.62 -4.83
C LYS A 449 -6.83 -21.60 -5.84
N ARG A 450 -7.64 -22.17 -6.74
CA ARG A 450 -7.17 -23.01 -7.85
C ARG A 450 -6.13 -22.31 -8.73
N LEU A 451 -6.25 -21.00 -8.92
CA LEU A 451 -5.33 -20.21 -9.72
C LEU A 451 -3.98 -20.07 -9.01
N PHE A 452 -4.01 -19.81 -7.71
CA PHE A 452 -2.79 -19.81 -6.89
C PHE A 452 -2.08 -21.17 -6.91
N TYR A 453 -2.81 -22.26 -6.68
CA TYR A 453 -2.22 -23.60 -6.70
C TYR A 453 -1.78 -24.06 -8.09
N ALA A 454 -2.32 -23.49 -9.17
CA ALA A 454 -1.79 -23.71 -10.52
C ALA A 454 -0.37 -23.13 -10.69
N HIS A 455 -0.07 -22.01 -10.02
CA HIS A 455 1.27 -21.41 -9.95
C HIS A 455 2.21 -22.10 -8.95
N ARG A 456 1.66 -22.61 -7.84
CA ARG A 456 2.43 -23.18 -6.71
C ARG A 456 2.01 -24.61 -6.39
N LYS A 457 2.12 -25.51 -7.37
CA LYS A 457 1.74 -26.93 -7.21
C LYS A 457 2.57 -27.66 -6.17
N ASP A 458 3.81 -27.21 -5.97
CA ASP A 458 4.72 -27.69 -4.94
C ASP A 458 4.15 -27.53 -3.52
N LEU A 459 3.19 -26.62 -3.33
CA LEU A 459 2.55 -26.37 -2.04
C LEU A 459 1.32 -27.25 -1.78
N LEU A 460 0.79 -27.99 -2.76
CA LEU A 460 -0.44 -28.79 -2.57
C LEU A 460 -0.31 -29.87 -1.48
N ALA A 461 0.90 -30.37 -1.25
CA ALA A 461 1.19 -31.38 -0.22
C ALA A 461 1.70 -30.77 1.10
N GLN A 462 1.86 -29.45 1.18
CA GLN A 462 2.41 -28.78 2.36
C GLN A 462 1.33 -28.51 3.40
N ASP A 463 1.71 -28.62 4.67
CA ASP A 463 0.85 -28.24 5.79
C ASP A 463 0.89 -26.73 6.02
N TYR A 464 -0.28 -26.09 6.04
CA TYR A 464 -0.45 -24.67 6.35
C TYR A 464 -0.97 -24.41 7.77
N GLY A 465 -1.12 -25.46 8.58
CA GLY A 465 -1.60 -25.39 9.96
C GLY A 465 -3.09 -25.07 10.09
N ASP A 466 -3.55 -24.86 11.32
CA ASP A 466 -4.97 -24.61 11.59
C ASP A 466 -5.40 -23.19 11.17
N ILE A 467 -6.52 -23.11 10.46
CA ILE A 467 -7.16 -21.88 9.96
C ILE A 467 -8.62 -21.76 10.43
N SER A 468 -9.06 -22.62 11.36
CA SER A 468 -10.44 -22.69 11.82
C SER A 468 -10.93 -21.35 12.39
N GLU A 469 -10.13 -20.70 13.24
CA GLU A 469 -10.45 -19.37 13.79
C GLU A 469 -10.60 -18.29 12.70
N ARG A 470 -9.78 -18.35 11.63
CA ARG A 470 -9.87 -17.38 10.52
C ARG A 470 -11.13 -17.61 9.68
N LYS A 471 -11.54 -18.86 9.45
CA LYS A 471 -12.80 -19.21 8.79
C LYS A 471 -14.01 -18.79 9.63
N LEU A 472 -13.99 -19.03 10.94
CA LEU A 472 -15.04 -18.60 11.86
C LEU A 472 -15.16 -17.07 11.93
N LEU A 473 -14.03 -16.36 11.93
CA LEU A 473 -14.01 -14.90 11.85
C LEU A 473 -14.68 -14.39 10.59
N ARG A 474 -14.35 -14.97 9.42
CA ARG A 474 -14.97 -14.61 8.13
C ARG A 474 -16.49 -14.80 8.16
N GLN A 475 -16.96 -15.90 8.76
CA GLN A 475 -18.40 -16.17 8.94
C GLN A 475 -19.06 -15.18 9.90
N ARG A 476 -18.44 -14.91 11.05
CA ARG A 476 -18.96 -14.00 12.09
C ARG A 476 -19.14 -12.58 11.56
N LEU A 477 -18.18 -12.09 10.78
CA LEU A 477 -18.22 -10.77 10.16
C LEU A 477 -19.11 -10.70 8.90
N GLN A 478 -19.70 -11.83 8.49
CA GLN A 478 -20.53 -11.94 7.28
C GLN A 478 -19.83 -11.37 6.04
N CYS A 479 -18.54 -11.69 5.90
CA CYS A 479 -17.75 -11.15 4.81
C CYS A 479 -18.24 -11.68 3.46
N LYS A 480 -18.08 -10.84 2.43
CA LYS A 480 -18.46 -11.12 1.05
C LYS A 480 -17.56 -12.20 0.42
N SER A 481 -17.95 -12.68 -0.75
CA SER A 481 -17.17 -13.66 -1.52
C SER A 481 -15.97 -13.02 -2.23
N PHE A 482 -14.98 -13.83 -2.58
CA PHE A 482 -13.85 -13.36 -3.39
C PHE A 482 -14.30 -12.96 -4.79
N LYS A 483 -15.35 -13.63 -5.32
CA LYS A 483 -16.00 -13.18 -6.55
C LYS A 483 -16.52 -11.75 -6.43
N TRP A 484 -17.21 -11.41 -5.33
CA TRP A 484 -17.64 -10.03 -5.08
C TRP A 484 -16.44 -9.07 -5.04
N TYR A 485 -15.32 -9.46 -4.43
CA TYR A 485 -14.11 -8.64 -4.40
C TYR A 485 -13.57 -8.37 -5.81
N LEU A 486 -13.46 -9.40 -6.67
CA LEU A 486 -13.05 -9.22 -8.06
C LEU A 486 -14.04 -8.34 -8.83
N ASP A 487 -15.35 -8.57 -8.69
CA ASP A 487 -16.36 -7.83 -9.45
C ASP A 487 -16.50 -6.36 -9.01
N ASN A 488 -16.19 -6.02 -7.75
CA ASN A 488 -16.50 -4.69 -7.16
C ASN A 488 -15.28 -3.88 -6.73
N VAL A 489 -14.16 -4.54 -6.42
CA VAL A 489 -12.94 -3.88 -5.92
C VAL A 489 -11.83 -3.93 -6.97
N TYR A 490 -11.72 -5.03 -7.73
CA TYR A 490 -10.67 -5.17 -8.73
C TYR A 490 -11.17 -5.78 -10.06
N PRO A 491 -12.15 -5.14 -10.74
CA PRO A 491 -12.79 -5.68 -11.94
C PRO A 491 -11.85 -5.79 -13.15
N GLU A 492 -10.73 -5.06 -13.15
CA GLU A 492 -9.71 -5.15 -14.20
C GLU A 492 -8.80 -6.37 -14.06
N LYS A 493 -8.87 -7.10 -12.94
CA LYS A 493 -8.04 -8.28 -12.70
C LYS A 493 -8.39 -9.35 -13.74
N PHE A 494 -7.44 -9.62 -14.64
CA PHE A 494 -7.60 -10.71 -15.60
C PHE A 494 -7.63 -12.07 -14.88
N ILE A 495 -8.66 -12.87 -15.18
CA ILE A 495 -8.87 -14.22 -14.69
C ILE A 495 -8.57 -15.19 -15.85
N PRO A 496 -7.51 -16.01 -15.79
CA PRO A 496 -7.06 -16.79 -16.94
C PRO A 496 -8.08 -17.79 -17.50
N ASP A 497 -8.97 -18.31 -16.66
CA ASP A 497 -9.92 -19.38 -16.99
C ASP A 497 -11.39 -18.92 -17.01
N GLU A 498 -11.67 -17.62 -16.90
CA GLU A 498 -13.03 -17.05 -16.92
C GLU A 498 -13.11 -15.90 -17.94
N ASP A 499 -14.28 -15.74 -18.59
CA ASP A 499 -14.49 -14.71 -19.63
C ASP A 499 -13.45 -14.72 -20.78
N VAL A 500 -13.07 -15.92 -21.19
CA VAL A 500 -12.13 -16.17 -22.29
C VAL A 500 -12.71 -17.17 -23.29
N LYS A 501 -12.20 -17.19 -24.52
CA LYS A 501 -12.63 -18.15 -25.55
C LYS A 501 -12.05 -19.54 -25.29
N ALA A 502 -10.79 -19.58 -24.90
CA ALA A 502 -10.04 -20.79 -24.59
C ALA A 502 -8.87 -20.47 -23.66
N TRP A 503 -8.35 -21.47 -22.94
CA TRP A 503 -7.20 -21.31 -22.06
C TRP A 503 -6.44 -22.62 -21.81
N GLY A 504 -5.27 -22.49 -21.20
CA GLY A 504 -4.41 -23.59 -20.80
C GLY A 504 -3.22 -23.75 -21.73
N MET A 505 -2.72 -24.98 -21.87
CA MET A 505 -1.58 -25.26 -22.74
C MET A 505 -1.95 -25.10 -24.21
N ILE A 506 -1.11 -24.38 -24.96
CA ILE A 506 -1.19 -24.28 -26.42
C ILE A 506 -0.16 -25.24 -27.01
N ARG A 507 -0.64 -26.40 -27.46
CA ARG A 507 0.16 -27.56 -27.88
C ARG A 507 0.14 -27.72 -29.40
N ASN A 508 1.32 -27.91 -29.99
CA ASN A 508 1.44 -28.46 -31.34
C ASN A 508 1.33 -30.00 -31.29
N PRO A 509 0.31 -30.62 -31.92
CA PRO A 509 0.08 -32.06 -31.80
C PRO A 509 1.20 -32.92 -32.39
N ALA A 510 1.82 -32.48 -33.49
CA ALA A 510 2.82 -33.24 -34.22
C ALA A 510 4.16 -33.35 -33.47
N SER A 511 4.60 -32.26 -32.85
CA SER A 511 5.86 -32.21 -32.08
C SER A 511 5.69 -32.52 -30.59
N GLY A 512 4.49 -32.37 -30.04
CA GLY A 512 4.27 -32.49 -28.59
C GLY A 512 4.85 -31.32 -27.77
N ILE A 513 5.16 -30.20 -28.44
CA ILE A 513 5.72 -29.00 -27.83
C ILE A 513 4.61 -28.00 -27.53
N CYS A 514 4.76 -27.28 -26.41
CA CYS A 514 3.85 -26.25 -25.95
C CYS A 514 4.53 -24.89 -25.94
N LEU A 515 3.74 -23.82 -26.11
CA LEU A 515 4.20 -22.47 -25.81
C LEU A 515 4.58 -22.37 -24.32
N ASP A 516 5.73 -21.75 -24.04
CA ASP A 516 6.29 -21.64 -22.68
C ASP A 516 7.05 -20.31 -22.50
N THR A 517 6.93 -19.67 -21.34
CA THR A 517 7.73 -18.47 -21.03
C THR A 517 9.21 -18.76 -20.73
N LEU A 518 9.63 -20.02 -20.68
CA LEU A 518 10.96 -20.49 -20.30
C LEU A 518 11.43 -19.92 -18.96
N GLN A 519 10.48 -19.77 -18.03
CA GLN A 519 10.67 -19.15 -16.71
C GLN A 519 11.18 -17.70 -16.76
N LYS A 520 11.08 -17.01 -17.90
CA LYS A 520 11.38 -15.59 -18.01
C LYS A 520 10.32 -14.75 -17.30
N ASP A 521 10.75 -13.66 -16.68
CA ASP A 521 9.90 -12.73 -15.94
C ASP A 521 9.10 -11.83 -16.91
N GLU A 522 7.78 -11.88 -16.80
CA GLU A 522 6.80 -11.08 -17.56
C GLU A 522 6.94 -9.57 -17.37
N LYS A 523 7.70 -9.10 -16.37
CA LYS A 523 8.06 -7.69 -16.23
C LYS A 523 8.93 -7.18 -17.38
N SER A 524 9.64 -8.08 -18.06
CA SER A 524 10.51 -7.77 -19.20
C SER A 524 9.85 -8.15 -20.52
N ILE A 525 10.20 -7.44 -21.59
CA ILE A 525 9.84 -7.85 -22.95
C ILE A 525 10.80 -8.96 -23.38
N PHE A 526 10.28 -10.11 -23.78
CA PHE A 526 11.09 -11.23 -24.24
C PHE A 526 10.40 -12.02 -25.35
N ASP A 527 11.19 -12.75 -26.14
CA ASP A 527 10.67 -13.69 -27.13
C ASP A 527 10.04 -14.90 -26.46
N MET A 528 8.77 -15.14 -26.79
CA MET A 528 7.99 -16.27 -26.31
C MET A 528 8.70 -17.57 -26.67
N GLY A 529 8.90 -18.46 -25.72
CA GLY A 529 9.58 -19.72 -25.97
C GLY A 529 8.60 -20.87 -26.22
N MET A 530 9.20 -22.04 -26.40
CA MET A 530 8.50 -23.30 -26.48
C MET A 530 9.24 -24.36 -25.69
N PHE A 531 8.51 -25.24 -25.01
CA PHE A 531 9.08 -26.32 -24.24
C PHE A 531 8.22 -27.58 -24.34
N SER A 532 8.77 -28.74 -23.99
CA SER A 532 7.99 -29.98 -23.89
C SER A 532 6.76 -29.76 -23.01
N CYS A 533 5.58 -30.18 -23.48
CA CYS A 533 4.34 -30.01 -22.72
C CYS A 533 4.43 -30.74 -21.38
N GLN A 534 4.24 -30.03 -20.27
CA GLN A 534 4.40 -30.58 -18.94
C GLN A 534 3.08 -31.13 -18.41
N SER A 535 3.10 -32.39 -17.94
CA SER A 535 1.92 -33.08 -17.41
C SER A 535 1.32 -32.31 -16.24
N GLY A 536 0.05 -31.91 -16.38
CA GLY A 536 -0.66 -31.08 -15.40
C GLY A 536 -0.63 -29.57 -15.67
N GLY A 537 0.20 -29.07 -16.60
CA GLY A 537 0.29 -27.66 -16.98
C GLY A 537 1.13 -26.83 -16.00
N SER A 538 2.37 -26.52 -16.35
CA SER A 538 3.15 -25.49 -15.61
C SER A 538 2.53 -24.12 -15.83
N ALA A 539 2.57 -23.26 -14.82
CA ALA A 539 2.14 -21.87 -14.96
C ALA A 539 2.85 -21.12 -16.11
N SER A 540 4.07 -21.51 -16.46
CA SER A 540 4.80 -20.96 -17.62
C SER A 540 4.14 -21.29 -18.97
N GLN A 541 3.29 -22.33 -19.02
CA GLN A 541 2.62 -22.83 -20.22
C GLN A 541 1.13 -22.47 -20.29
N VAL A 542 0.60 -21.75 -19.29
CA VAL A 542 -0.82 -21.34 -19.27
C VAL A 542 -0.99 -20.03 -20.02
N ILE A 543 -1.72 -20.10 -21.13
CA ILE A 543 -2.06 -18.95 -21.97
C ILE A 543 -3.57 -18.94 -22.20
N SER A 544 -4.16 -17.76 -22.22
CA SER A 544 -5.58 -17.55 -22.45
C SER A 544 -5.79 -16.84 -23.78
N LEU A 545 -6.78 -17.28 -24.54
CA LEU A 545 -7.31 -16.56 -25.69
C LEU A 545 -8.50 -15.70 -25.22
N SER A 546 -8.25 -14.41 -25.03
CA SER A 546 -9.25 -13.48 -24.50
C SER A 546 -10.40 -13.20 -25.49
N ASN A 547 -11.51 -12.67 -24.98
CA ASN A 547 -12.63 -12.20 -25.81
C ASN A 547 -12.23 -11.08 -26.80
N LYS A 548 -11.16 -10.32 -26.47
CA LYS A 548 -10.55 -9.31 -27.36
C LYS A 548 -9.63 -9.91 -28.42
N ASP A 549 -9.66 -11.23 -28.64
CA ASP A 549 -8.80 -11.93 -29.59
C ASP A 549 -7.32 -11.77 -29.29
N GLN A 550 -6.91 -11.79 -28.01
CA GLN A 550 -5.50 -11.73 -27.63
C GLN A 550 -5.08 -13.05 -27.02
N LEU A 551 -3.98 -13.62 -27.52
CA LEU A 551 -3.26 -14.69 -26.82
C LEU A 551 -2.41 -14.05 -25.73
N ARG A 552 -2.79 -14.25 -24.47
CA ARG A 552 -2.24 -13.48 -23.36
C ARG A 552 -2.07 -14.30 -22.10
N ARG A 553 -1.16 -13.83 -21.27
CA ARG A 553 -1.10 -14.12 -19.84
C ARG A 553 -1.79 -12.98 -19.09
N GLU A 554 -1.43 -12.79 -17.82
CA GLU A 554 -2.09 -11.80 -16.97
C GLU A 554 -1.94 -10.38 -17.52
N GLU A 555 -0.71 -9.95 -17.78
CA GLU A 555 -0.40 -8.59 -18.27
C GLU A 555 0.20 -8.55 -19.66
N ALA A 556 0.73 -9.67 -20.12
CA ALA A 556 1.52 -9.71 -21.32
C ALA A 556 0.80 -10.50 -22.43
N CYS A 557 0.81 -9.95 -23.63
CA CYS A 557 0.15 -10.45 -24.82
C CYS A 557 1.20 -10.83 -25.86
N LEU A 558 0.92 -11.87 -26.65
CA LEU A 558 1.73 -12.26 -27.80
C LEU A 558 1.60 -11.19 -28.88
N ASP A 559 2.74 -10.69 -29.33
CA ASP A 559 2.85 -9.63 -30.32
C ASP A 559 3.64 -10.09 -31.54
N ALA A 560 3.04 -9.89 -32.72
CA ALA A 560 3.61 -10.24 -34.01
C ALA A 560 4.01 -9.01 -34.83
N SER A 561 4.58 -7.99 -34.18
CA SER A 561 5.04 -6.77 -34.88
C SER A 561 6.23 -7.01 -35.82
N GLY A 562 6.90 -8.16 -35.72
CA GLY A 562 8.01 -8.55 -36.58
C GLY A 562 7.59 -8.92 -38.01
N GLY A 563 8.59 -9.03 -38.89
CA GLY A 563 8.42 -9.51 -40.26
C GLY A 563 8.20 -11.03 -40.34
N GLU A 564 8.14 -11.56 -41.57
CA GLU A 564 8.10 -13.02 -41.75
C GLU A 564 9.32 -13.71 -41.15
N GLY A 565 9.10 -14.84 -40.47
CA GLY A 565 10.16 -15.57 -39.79
C GLY A 565 10.66 -14.93 -38.50
N SER A 566 10.13 -13.78 -38.09
CA SER A 566 10.46 -13.16 -36.80
C SER A 566 9.86 -13.95 -35.65
N HIS A 567 10.55 -13.93 -34.51
CA HIS A 567 10.04 -14.50 -33.26
C HIS A 567 8.81 -13.73 -32.77
N ILE A 568 7.93 -14.44 -32.07
CA ILE A 568 6.81 -13.81 -31.36
C ILE A 568 7.31 -13.28 -30.02
N SER A 569 7.09 -11.99 -29.77
CA SER A 569 7.46 -11.38 -28.49
C SER A 569 6.28 -11.33 -27.53
N LEU A 570 6.55 -11.45 -26.23
CA LEU A 570 5.59 -11.22 -25.17
C LEU A 570 5.77 -9.79 -24.65
N ARG A 571 4.73 -8.96 -24.75
CA ARG A 571 4.76 -7.52 -24.44
C ARG A 571 3.55 -7.11 -23.60
N PRO A 572 3.59 -5.98 -22.87
CA PRO A 572 2.41 -5.45 -22.19
C PRO A 572 1.20 -5.37 -23.13
N CYS A 573 0.07 -5.92 -22.71
CA CYS A 573 -1.14 -5.97 -23.51
C CYS A 573 -1.61 -4.57 -23.90
N SER A 574 -1.86 -4.37 -25.19
CA SER A 574 -2.40 -3.13 -25.76
C SER A 574 -3.45 -3.44 -26.83
N GLU A 575 -4.15 -2.42 -27.32
CA GLU A 575 -5.11 -2.58 -28.42
C GLU A 575 -4.43 -2.58 -29.81
N ALA A 576 -3.12 -2.83 -29.86
CA ALA A 576 -2.37 -2.93 -31.10
C ALA A 576 -2.87 -4.10 -31.97
N ALA A 577 -3.07 -3.83 -33.27
CA ALA A 577 -3.54 -4.83 -34.22
C ALA A 577 -2.60 -6.05 -34.32
N SER A 578 -1.29 -5.85 -34.14
CA SER A 578 -0.27 -6.91 -34.14
C SER A 578 -0.42 -7.92 -32.99
N MET A 579 -1.20 -7.60 -31.95
CA MET A 579 -1.47 -8.46 -30.80
C MET A 579 -2.78 -9.26 -30.91
N THR A 580 -3.44 -9.20 -32.07
CA THR A 580 -4.75 -9.86 -32.28
C THR A 580 -4.63 -11.16 -33.07
N TRP A 581 -5.25 -12.22 -32.54
CA TRP A 581 -5.10 -13.61 -32.95
C TRP A 581 -6.46 -14.31 -33.03
N VAL A 582 -6.62 -15.20 -34.01
CA VAL A 582 -7.78 -16.08 -34.15
C VAL A 582 -7.31 -17.51 -34.16
N HIS A 583 -7.92 -18.35 -33.32
CA HIS A 583 -7.75 -19.80 -33.40
C HIS A 583 -8.92 -20.42 -34.16
N PHE A 584 -8.62 -21.14 -35.24
CA PHE A 584 -9.60 -21.89 -36.01
C PHE A 584 -9.60 -23.34 -35.54
N LYS A 585 -10.56 -23.71 -34.69
CA LYS A 585 -10.67 -25.07 -34.11
C LYS A 585 -10.79 -26.19 -35.16
N THR A 586 -11.35 -25.89 -36.33
CA THR A 586 -11.57 -26.86 -37.42
C THR A 586 -10.27 -27.36 -38.06
N ASN A 587 -9.26 -26.50 -38.20
CA ASN A 587 -7.98 -26.84 -38.82
C ASN A 587 -6.78 -26.63 -37.87
N GLY A 588 -7.02 -26.20 -36.63
CA GLY A 588 -6.03 -25.97 -35.59
C GLY A 588 -5.15 -24.73 -35.80
N THR A 589 -5.34 -23.95 -36.86
CA THR A 589 -4.45 -22.82 -37.15
C THR A 589 -4.67 -21.63 -36.21
N ILE A 590 -3.58 -21.00 -35.77
CA ILE A 590 -3.59 -19.72 -35.06
C ILE A 590 -3.12 -18.64 -36.02
N VAL A 591 -3.98 -17.69 -36.37
CA VAL A 591 -3.73 -16.65 -37.36
C VAL A 591 -3.69 -15.29 -36.70
N ASN A 592 -2.66 -14.50 -36.97
CA ASN A 592 -2.62 -13.10 -36.58
C ASN A 592 -3.51 -12.27 -37.53
N LYS A 593 -4.45 -11.48 -36.98
CA LYS A 593 -5.42 -10.75 -37.82
C LYS A 593 -4.78 -9.64 -38.63
N PHE A 594 -3.71 -9.02 -38.12
CA PHE A 594 -3.03 -7.91 -38.78
C PHE A 594 -2.14 -8.39 -39.93
N THR A 595 -1.22 -9.32 -39.64
CA THR A 595 -0.26 -9.80 -40.65
C THR A 595 -0.84 -10.85 -41.60
N ARG A 596 -2.01 -11.43 -41.27
CA ARG A 596 -2.66 -12.54 -42.01
C ARG A 596 -1.79 -13.80 -42.11
N LYS A 597 -0.85 -13.94 -41.17
CA LYS A 597 0.11 -15.05 -41.09
C LYS A 597 -0.19 -15.96 -39.92
N CYS A 598 0.31 -17.19 -40.01
CA CYS A 598 0.07 -18.26 -39.05
C CYS A 598 1.23 -18.35 -38.05
N LEU A 599 0.89 -18.73 -36.82
CA LEU A 599 1.85 -19.12 -35.80
C LEU A 599 2.44 -20.49 -36.16
N ASP A 600 3.76 -20.58 -36.20
CA ASP A 600 4.51 -21.76 -36.63
C ASP A 600 5.55 -22.15 -35.57
N VAL A 601 5.74 -23.44 -35.34
CA VAL A 601 6.73 -23.95 -34.36
C VAL A 601 8.20 -23.68 -34.76
N GLY A 602 8.46 -23.11 -35.93
CA GLY A 602 9.81 -22.77 -36.37
C GLY A 602 10.68 -24.02 -36.54
N GLU A 603 11.76 -24.13 -35.76
CA GLU A 603 12.61 -25.33 -35.74
C GLU A 603 11.97 -26.53 -35.04
N GLY A 604 10.87 -26.34 -34.30
CA GLY A 604 10.16 -27.44 -33.63
C GLY A 604 10.97 -28.14 -32.54
N LYS A 605 11.86 -27.43 -31.84
CA LYS A 605 12.70 -27.95 -30.75
C LYS A 605 12.29 -27.37 -29.41
N SER A 606 12.45 -28.17 -28.34
CA SER A 606 12.31 -27.69 -26.97
C SER A 606 13.37 -26.63 -26.65
N GLY A 607 12.98 -25.53 -26.03
CA GLY A 607 13.81 -24.33 -25.85
C GLY A 607 13.88 -23.42 -27.09
N GLY A 608 13.18 -23.76 -28.18
CA GLY A 608 13.07 -22.94 -29.38
C GLY A 608 12.05 -21.81 -29.26
N TYR A 609 11.89 -21.06 -30.35
CA TYR A 609 11.01 -19.89 -30.44
C TYR A 609 9.98 -20.08 -31.57
N PRO A 610 8.68 -19.80 -31.32
CA PRO A 610 7.68 -19.80 -32.36
C PRO A 610 7.85 -18.57 -33.25
N VAL A 611 7.50 -18.71 -34.51
CA VAL A 611 7.66 -17.67 -35.53
C VAL A 611 6.36 -17.42 -36.26
N ILE A 612 6.27 -16.28 -36.94
CA ILE A 612 5.16 -15.97 -37.83
C ILE A 612 5.52 -16.24 -39.29
N LYS A 613 4.74 -17.06 -39.98
CA LYS A 613 4.97 -17.46 -41.38
C LYS A 613 3.68 -17.43 -42.20
N GLY A 614 3.81 -17.37 -43.54
CA GLY A 614 2.67 -17.61 -44.44
C GLY A 614 1.91 -18.89 -44.08
N CYS A 615 0.58 -18.82 -44.08
CA CYS A 615 -0.27 -19.96 -43.74
C CYS A 615 -0.18 -21.04 -44.83
N ASN A 616 0.32 -22.23 -44.46
CA ASN A 616 0.53 -23.35 -45.38
C ASN A 616 -0.26 -24.61 -44.99
N GLY A 617 -0.92 -24.62 -43.83
CA GLY A 617 -1.71 -25.76 -43.34
C GLY A 617 -0.89 -26.99 -42.97
N GLY A 618 0.44 -26.86 -42.86
CA GLY A 618 1.32 -27.95 -42.44
C GLY A 618 1.25 -28.22 -40.94
N ASP A 619 1.73 -29.38 -40.53
CA ASP A 619 1.72 -29.84 -39.13
C ASP A 619 2.43 -28.88 -38.17
N SER A 620 3.38 -28.07 -38.66
CA SER A 620 4.09 -27.04 -37.90
C SER A 620 3.19 -25.86 -37.47
N GLN A 621 2.03 -25.67 -38.10
CA GLN A 621 1.09 -24.56 -37.88
C GLN A 621 -0.21 -25.00 -37.19
N ILE A 622 -0.33 -26.28 -36.85
CA ILE A 622 -1.50 -26.83 -36.17
C ILE A 622 -1.30 -26.71 -34.65
N TRP A 623 -2.25 -26.09 -33.97
CA TRP A 623 -2.24 -25.88 -32.53
C TRP A 623 -3.57 -26.29 -31.91
N THR A 624 -3.48 -26.84 -30.70
CA THR A 624 -4.62 -27.22 -29.87
C THR A 624 -4.51 -26.47 -28.54
N ILE A 625 -5.63 -25.93 -28.06
CA ILE A 625 -5.70 -25.27 -26.76
C ILE A 625 -6.40 -26.24 -25.80
N GLN A 626 -5.88 -26.37 -24.59
CA GLN A 626 -6.30 -27.40 -23.64
C GLN A 626 -7.79 -27.32 -23.25
N HIS A 627 -8.32 -26.12 -23.02
CA HIS A 627 -9.70 -25.89 -22.58
C HIS A 627 -10.40 -24.85 -23.45
N TYR A 628 -11.60 -25.16 -23.93
CA TYR A 628 -12.47 -24.25 -24.70
C TYR A 628 -13.72 -23.93 -23.88
N ILE A 629 -14.08 -22.65 -23.75
CA ILE A 629 -15.25 -22.21 -22.96
C ILE A 629 -16.41 -21.80 -23.88
N ASN A 630 -16.13 -20.96 -24.88
CA ASN A 630 -17.15 -20.35 -25.76
C ASN A 630 -16.80 -20.51 -27.26
N LEU A 631 -16.47 -21.72 -27.70
CA LEU A 631 -16.10 -22.04 -29.10
C LEU A 631 -16.79 -23.27 -29.67
#